data_AF-A0A2V2N9T5-F1
#
_entry.id   AF-A0A2V2N9T5-F1
#
_cell.length_a   1.000
_cell.length_b   1.000
_cell.length_c   1.000
_cell.angle_alpha   90.00
_cell.angle_beta   90.00
_cell.angle_gamma   90.00
#
_symmetry.space_group_name_H-M   'P 1'
#
loop_
_entity.id
_entity.type
_entity.pdbx_description
1 polymer ?
#
loop_
_entity_poly.entity_id
_entity_poly.type
_entity_poly.pdbx_seq_one_letter_code
_entity_poly.pdbx_strand_id
1 'polypeptide(L)' 'MVMIKTIRAHYTGSVFKPIDEVDLQEDIDVTISIIVDDSDKSEDLWDILDRNTGIVDGPPDWSSEHDHYIHGTPKKEIME' A
#
# COMPACT_ATOMS: atom_id res chain seq x y z
N MET A 1 -30.04 5.43 27.02
CA MET A 1 -29.46 4.07 26.95
C MET A 1 -28.99 3.87 25.52
N VAL A 2 -27.68 3.69 25.29
CA VAL A 2 -27.13 3.54 23.93
C VAL A 2 -27.19 2.06 23.56
N MET A 3 -27.87 1.73 22.47
CA MET A 3 -27.96 0.38 21.92
C MET A 3 -26.93 0.26 20.79
N ILE A 4 -26.00 -0.68 20.91
CA ILE A 4 -25.02 -0.97 19.87
C ILE A 4 -25.50 -2.23 19.16
N LYS A 5 -25.83 -2.12 17.87
CA LYS A 5 -26.14 -3.26 16.99
C LYS A 5 -25.12 -3.29 15.85
N THR A 6 -24.53 -4.45 15.59
CA THR A 6 -23.68 -4.68 14.42
C THR A 6 -24.55 -5.19 13.28
N ILE A 7 -24.54 -4.49 12.14
CA ILE A 7 -25.33 -4.82 10.96
C ILE A 7 -24.36 -5.15 9.83
N ARG A 8 -24.67 -6.20 9.06
CA ARG A 8 -23.93 -6.52 7.84
C ARG A 8 -24.48 -5.69 6.69
N ALA A 9 -23.59 -5.08 5.91
CA ALA A 9 -23.97 -4.25 4.79
C ALA A 9 -23.04 -4.45 3.60
N HIS A 10 -23.58 -4.31 2.39
CA HIS A 10 -22.80 -4.20 1.17
C HIS A 10 -22.43 -2.73 0.93
N TYR A 11 -21.14 -2.45 0.73
CA TYR A 11 -20.68 -1.11 0.36
C TYR A 11 -20.69 -0.94 -1.16
N THR A 12 -21.36 0.10 -1.66
CA THR A 12 -21.41 0.41 -3.10
C THR A 12 -20.94 1.83 -3.34
N GLY A 13 -19.62 2.03 -3.39
CA GLY A 13 -18.93 3.26 -3.82
C GLY A 13 -19.09 4.49 -2.90
N SER A 14 -20.20 4.61 -2.19
CA SER A 14 -20.53 5.68 -1.26
C SER A 14 -21.69 5.33 -0.31
N VAL A 15 -22.39 4.21 -0.51
CA VAL A 15 -23.59 3.83 0.26
C VAL A 15 -23.41 2.44 0.87
N PHE A 16 -23.72 2.32 2.17
CA PHE A 16 -23.87 1.03 2.86
C PHE A 16 -25.32 0.57 2.76
N LYS A 17 -25.56 -0.56 2.09
CA LYS A 17 -26.89 -1.18 2.00
C LYS A 17 -26.95 -2.36 2.96
N PRO A 18 -27.83 -2.37 3.98
CA PRO A 18 -27.99 -3.52 4.86
C PRO A 18 -28.33 -4.79 4.07
N ILE A 19 -27.73 -5.90 4.48
CA ILE A 19 -28.04 -7.23 3.93
C ILE A 19 -29.24 -7.82 4.68
N ASP A 20 -29.27 -7.61 5.99
CA ASP A 20 -30.32 -8.08 6.89
C ASP A 20 -31.31 -6.94 7.18
N GLU A 21 -32.54 -7.30 7.58
CA GLU A 21 -33.55 -6.33 8.01
C GLU A 21 -33.07 -5.57 9.25
N VAL A 22 -33.21 -4.26 9.20
CA VAL A 22 -32.77 -3.36 10.26
C VAL A 22 -34.00 -2.79 10.94
N ASP A 23 -34.31 -3.32 12.11
CA ASP A 23 -35.41 -2.84 12.96
C ASP A 23 -35.00 -1.53 13.66
N LEU A 24 -35.19 -0.43 12.93
CA LEU A 24 -35.00 0.94 13.37
C LEU A 24 -36.27 1.73 13.04
N GLN A 25 -36.59 2.71 13.88
CA GLN A 25 -37.71 3.62 13.63
C GLN A 25 -37.39 4.55 12.44
N GLU A 26 -38.43 4.97 11.70
CA GLU A 26 -38.26 5.98 10.66
C GLU A 26 -37.80 7.32 11.25
N ASP A 27 -37.02 8.08 10.46
CA ASP A 27 -36.52 9.41 10.80
C ASP A 27 -35.65 9.48 12.07
N ILE A 28 -34.66 8.57 12.15
CA ILE A 28 -33.67 8.59 13.24
C ILE A 28 -32.25 8.79 12.70
N ASP A 29 -31.49 9.64 13.37
CA ASP A 29 -30.05 9.80 13.12
C ASP A 29 -29.27 8.67 13.79
N VAL A 30 -28.41 8.00 13.02
CA VAL A 30 -27.54 6.93 13.52
C VAL A 30 -26.06 7.25 13.26
N THR A 31 -25.19 6.82 14.18
CA THR A 31 -23.73 6.88 13.99
C THR A 31 -23.24 5.52 13.51
N ILE A 32 -22.47 5.50 12.42
CA ILE A 32 -21.83 4.29 11.88
C ILE A 32 -20.36 4.31 12.25
N SER A 33 -19.87 3.25 12.90
CA SER A 33 -18.45 3.03 13.14
C SER A 33 -17.91 2.00 12.15
N ILE A 34 -16.92 2.40 11.35
CA ILE A 34 -16.26 1.53 10.37
C ILE A 34 -14.87 1.22 10.92
N ILE A 35 -14.57 -0.05 11.10
CA ILE A 35 -13.24 -0.53 11.47
C ILE A 35 -12.68 -1.20 10.23
N VAL A 36 -11.73 -0.53 9.57
CA VAL A 36 -10.96 -1.11 8.47
C VAL A 36 -9.68 -1.66 9.09
N ASP A 37 -9.47 -2.97 8.96
CA ASP A 37 -8.17 -3.56 9.26
C ASP A 37 -7.28 -3.38 8.04
N ASP A 38 -6.23 -2.56 8.19
CA ASP A 38 -5.25 -2.29 7.14
C ASP A 38 -4.18 -3.39 7.08
N SER A 39 -4.29 -4.44 7.92
CA SER A 39 -3.38 -5.59 7.92
C SER A 39 -3.42 -6.41 6.63
N ASP A 40 -4.48 -6.25 5.83
CA ASP A 40 -4.66 -6.91 4.53
C ASP A 40 -4.19 -6.04 3.35
N LYS A 41 -3.51 -4.92 3.59
CA LYS A 41 -2.52 -4.46 2.61
C LYS A 41 -1.43 -5.50 2.57
N SER A 42 -1.62 -6.54 1.75
CA SER A 42 -0.54 -7.41 1.33
C SER A 42 0.59 -6.48 0.89
N GLU A 43 1.66 -6.44 1.67
CA GLU A 43 2.84 -5.63 1.40
C GLU A 43 3.21 -5.89 -0.06
N ASP A 44 3.15 -4.87 -0.91
CA ASP A 44 3.44 -5.07 -2.33
C ASP A 44 4.90 -5.49 -2.45
N LEU A 45 5.25 -6.24 -3.49
CA LEU A 45 6.62 -6.67 -3.72
C LEU A 45 7.59 -5.48 -3.70
N TRP A 46 7.14 -4.30 -4.15
CA TRP A 46 7.89 -3.05 -4.07
C TRP A 46 8.13 -2.57 -2.64
N ASP A 47 7.12 -2.64 -1.75
CA ASP A 47 7.28 -2.28 -0.33
C ASP A 47 8.28 -3.22 0.37
N ILE A 48 8.25 -4.51 0.01
CA ILE A 48 9.21 -5.51 0.50
C ILE A 48 10.62 -5.19 -0.01
N LEU A 49 10.78 -4.88 -1.28
CA LEU A 49 12.07 -4.53 -1.86
C LEU A 49 12.63 -3.25 -1.26
N ASP A 50 11.82 -2.20 -1.10
CA ASP A 50 12.26 -0.93 -0.53
C ASP A 50 12.74 -1.08 0.92
N ARG A 51 12.10 -1.95 1.71
CA ARG A 51 12.54 -2.24 3.09
C ARG A 51 13.84 -3.04 3.13
N ASN A 52 14.03 -3.98 2.21
CA ASN A 52 15.14 -4.95 2.25
C ASN A 52 16.33 -4.56 1.37
N THR A 53 16.16 -3.55 0.52
CA THR A 53 17.23 -3.01 -0.32
C THR A 53 17.61 -1.62 0.18
N GLY A 54 18.86 -1.26 -0.03
CA GLY A 54 19.38 0.06 0.30
C GLY A 54 20.02 0.68 -0.93
N ILE A 55 20.01 2.00 -0.99
CA ILE A 55 20.81 2.73 -1.96
C ILE A 55 22.25 2.74 -1.44
N VAL A 56 23.17 2.24 -2.24
CA VAL A 56 24.60 2.39 -2.01
C VAL A 56 25.07 3.58 -2.84
N ASP A 57 25.71 4.56 -2.18
CA ASP A 57 26.34 5.66 -2.89
C ASP A 57 27.42 5.12 -3.84
N GLY A 58 27.29 5.48 -5.11
CA GLY A 58 28.10 4.93 -6.18
C GLY A 58 28.62 5.98 -7.14
N PRO A 59 29.68 5.68 -7.90
CA PRO A 59 30.14 6.55 -8.98
C PRO A 59 29.02 6.81 -10.00
N PRO A 60 28.94 8.01 -10.60
CA PRO A 60 27.91 8.34 -11.59
C PRO A 60 28.01 7.49 -12.87
N ASP A 61 29.16 6.87 -13.11
CA ASP A 61 29.44 6.03 -14.28
C ASP A 61 29.29 4.52 -13.98
N TRP A 62 28.79 4.11 -12.81
CA TRP A 62 28.78 2.70 -12.39
C TRP A 62 28.06 1.76 -13.37
N SER A 63 26.92 2.21 -13.89
CA SER A 63 26.14 1.45 -14.90
C SER A 63 26.90 1.33 -16.23
N SER A 64 27.58 2.40 -16.64
CA SER A 64 28.31 2.45 -17.92
C SER A 64 29.67 1.73 -17.87
N GLU A 65 30.30 1.69 -16.70
CA GLU A 65 31.63 1.12 -16.42
C GLU A 65 31.55 -0.18 -15.61
N HIS A 66 30.48 -0.97 -15.76
CA HIS A 66 30.25 -2.17 -14.96
C HIS A 66 31.44 -3.17 -15.02
N ASP A 67 32.07 -3.34 -16.18
CA ASP A 67 33.25 -4.22 -16.32
C ASP A 67 34.44 -3.75 -15.48
N HIS A 68 34.64 -2.43 -15.37
CA HIS A 68 35.68 -1.86 -14.51
C HIS A 68 35.40 -2.15 -13.04
N TYR A 69 34.15 -1.95 -12.59
CA TYR A 69 33.79 -2.08 -11.19
C TYR A 69 33.60 -3.54 -10.73
N ILE A 70 33.20 -4.45 -11.61
CA ILE A 70 33.00 -5.88 -11.27
C ILE A 70 34.24 -6.70 -11.56
N HIS A 71 34.94 -6.42 -12.67
CA HIS A 71 36.03 -7.26 -13.18
C HIS A 71 37.40 -6.59 -13.11
N GLY A 72 37.48 -5.30 -12.78
CA GLY A 72 38.75 -4.57 -12.68
C GLY A 72 39.38 -4.23 -14.04
N THR A 73 38.62 -4.27 -15.14
CA THR A 73 39.12 -3.85 -16.45
C THR A 73 39.39 -2.34 -16.47
N PRO A 74 40.24 -1.82 -17.38
CA PRO A 74 40.36 -0.38 -17.59
C PRO A 74 38.99 0.26 -17.89
N LYS A 75 38.77 1.51 -17.45
CA LYS A 75 37.57 2.28 -17.82
C LYS A 75 37.53 2.52 -19.33
N LYS A 76 36.33 2.62 -19.89
CA LYS A 76 36.16 2.96 -21.31
C LYS A 76 36.74 4.35 -21.56
N GLU A 77 37.53 4.48 -22.63
CA GLU A 77 38.00 5.79 -23.06
C GLU A 77 36.82 6.63 -23.53
N ILE A 78 36.72 7.85 -23.02
CA ILE A 78 35.76 8.83 -23.50
C ILE A 78 36.32 9.35 -24.82
N MET A 79 35.81 8.87 -25.96
CA MET A 79 36.04 9.54 -27.23
C MET A 79 35.21 10.83 -27.22
N GLU A 80 35.88 11.98 -27.08
CA GLU A 80 35.29 13.32 -27.31
C GLU A 80 34.91 13.54 -28.78
#